data_AF-A0A2G5UW30-F1
#
_entry.id   AF-A0A2G5UW30-F1
#
_cell.length_a   1.000
_cell.length_b   1.000
_cell.length_c   1.000
_cell.angle_alpha   90.00
_cell.angle_beta   90.00
_cell.angle_gamma   90.00
#
_symmetry.space_group_name_H-M   'P 1'
#
loop_
_entity.id
_entity.type
_entity.pdbx_description
1 polymer ?
#
loop_
_entity_poly.entity_id
_entity_poly.type
_entity_poly.pdbx_seq_one_letter_code
_entity_poly.pdbx_strand_id
1 'polypeptide(L)'
;MGIEIGFLAFRMSDFKGQCREIVDRIRSTFRGIHNLQINGKDQQQDELQYILDNMKYNCRLEILATTIERLPLKIPETIKQLLIDNGSWITLDYLMSLKMSTIELWNTNLTNEDMNVIFKSWMEMRSLQNLKSFEINLSNRGDFVEAALKDISYKKRPSITGRYSSYIREGPFEVTRKDGRMATIAVCEYPSEFFVAMRPQPPV
;
A
#
# COMPACT_ATOMS: atom_id res chain seq x y z
N MET A 1 17.65 23.48 18.58
CA MET A 1 17.77 22.17 17.89
C MET A 1 16.39 21.54 17.95
N GLY A 2 15.75 21.22 16.82
CA GLY A 2 14.44 20.58 16.85
C GLY A 2 14.59 19.07 16.99
N ILE A 3 13.69 18.43 17.72
CA ILE A 3 13.69 16.97 17.90
C ILE A 3 13.06 16.34 16.65
N GLU A 4 13.75 15.37 16.05
CA GLU A 4 13.22 14.48 15.02
C GLU A 4 12.72 13.20 15.67
N ILE A 5 11.56 12.71 15.23
CA ILE A 5 10.96 11.48 15.74
C ILE A 5 11.13 10.38 14.69
N GLY A 6 11.71 9.25 15.08
CA GLY A 6 11.83 8.08 14.20
C GLY A 6 10.47 7.44 13.88
N PHE A 7 9.56 7.40 14.84
CA PHE A 7 8.26 6.78 14.69
C PHE A 7 7.22 7.41 15.64
N LEU A 8 6.06 7.78 15.10
CA LEU A 8 4.92 8.27 15.86
C LEU A 8 3.69 7.43 15.53
N ALA A 9 3.03 6.92 16.57
CA ALA A 9 1.75 6.21 16.42
C ALA A 9 0.63 6.98 17.13
N PHE A 10 -0.43 7.26 16.38
CA PHE A 10 -1.69 7.74 16.92
C PHE A 10 -2.66 6.59 17.15
N ARG A 11 -3.32 6.63 18.31
CA ARG A 11 -4.50 5.82 18.64
C ARG A 11 -5.66 6.79 18.81
N MET A 12 -6.36 7.08 17.72
CA MET A 12 -7.40 8.11 17.70
C MET A 12 -8.59 7.78 18.61
N SER A 13 -8.84 6.49 18.86
CA SER A 13 -9.83 6.05 19.85
C SER A 13 -9.57 6.58 21.27
N ASP A 14 -8.32 6.96 21.58
CA ASP A 14 -7.93 7.53 22.87
C ASP A 14 -8.05 9.07 22.91
N PHE A 15 -8.35 9.73 21.78
CA PHE A 15 -8.34 11.19 21.67
C PHE A 15 -9.54 11.88 22.32
N LYS A 16 -10.66 11.17 22.53
CA LYS A 16 -11.85 11.70 23.23
C LYS A 16 -12.33 13.07 22.68
N GLY A 17 -12.29 13.26 21.36
CA GLY A 17 -12.70 14.50 20.69
C GLY A 17 -11.64 15.62 20.65
N GLN A 18 -10.41 15.35 21.09
CA GLN A 18 -9.32 16.33 21.16
C GLN A 18 -8.31 16.19 20.01
N CYS A 19 -8.71 15.61 18.88
CA CYS A 19 -7.81 15.28 17.77
C CYS A 19 -6.96 16.48 17.33
N ARG A 20 -7.61 17.61 17.05
CA ARG A 20 -6.94 18.82 16.56
C ARG A 20 -5.96 19.40 17.59
N GLU A 21 -6.34 19.44 18.86
CA GLU A 21 -5.48 19.95 19.94
C GLU A 21 -4.22 19.08 20.12
N ILE A 22 -4.35 17.76 20.04
CA ILE A 22 -3.24 16.82 20.15
C ILE A 22 -2.29 17.00 18.96
N VAL A 23 -2.81 17.04 17.74
CA VAL A 23 -2.04 17.28 16.52
C VAL A 23 -1.31 18.62 16.59
N ASP A 24 -1.99 19.67 17.05
CA ASP A 24 -1.42 21.02 17.16
C ASP A 24 -0.27 21.12 18.17
N ARG A 25 -0.38 20.42 19.29
CA ARG A 25 0.70 20.33 20.28
C ARG A 25 1.90 19.58 19.72
N ILE A 26 1.67 18.47 19.02
CA ILE A 26 2.75 17.65 18.48
C ILE A 26 3.46 18.37 17.33
N ARG A 27 2.72 18.97 16.38
CA ARG A 27 3.30 19.70 15.24
C ARG A 27 4.11 20.93 15.67
N SER A 28 3.74 21.57 16.80
CA SER A 28 4.50 22.70 17.35
C SER A 28 5.74 22.26 18.13
N THR A 29 5.75 21.03 18.64
CA THR A 29 6.87 20.49 19.41
C THR A 29 7.96 19.86 18.52
N PHE A 30 7.57 19.12 17.48
CA PHE A 30 8.49 18.31 16.67
C PHE A 30 8.62 18.83 15.24
N ARG A 31 9.85 18.80 14.71
CA ARG A 31 10.12 19.35 13.36
C ARG A 31 9.76 18.39 12.23
N GLY A 32 9.87 17.10 12.47
CA GLY A 32 9.65 16.06 11.47
C GLY A 32 9.57 14.68 12.10
N ILE A 33 8.79 13.82 11.45
CA ILE A 33 8.55 12.45 11.82
C ILE A 33 8.97 11.58 10.63
N HIS A 34 9.75 10.53 10.84
CA HIS A 34 10.07 9.63 9.73
C HIS A 34 8.87 8.76 9.37
N ASN A 35 8.29 8.10 10.37
CA ASN A 35 7.21 7.14 10.18
C ASN A 35 5.98 7.55 11.00
N LEU A 36 4.83 7.64 10.36
CA LEU A 36 3.55 7.94 10.99
C LEU A 36 2.62 6.74 10.86
N GLN A 37 2.11 6.25 11.99
CA GLN A 37 1.04 5.26 12.04
C GLN A 37 -0.21 5.88 12.67
N ILE A 38 -1.37 5.66 12.07
CA ILE A 38 -2.65 6.14 12.58
C ILE A 38 -3.58 4.96 12.73
N ASN A 39 -4.09 4.76 13.95
CA ASN A 39 -5.01 3.68 14.30
C ASN A 39 -6.29 4.27 14.87
N GLY A 40 -7.40 3.58 14.67
CA GLY A 40 -8.68 3.93 15.28
C GLY A 40 -9.83 3.28 14.54
N LYS A 41 -10.92 3.01 15.23
CA LYS A 41 -12.13 2.44 14.62
C LYS A 41 -13.22 3.49 14.52
N ASP A 42 -13.89 3.56 13.38
CA ASP A 42 -15.06 4.42 13.15
C ASP A 42 -14.74 5.90 13.45
N GLN A 43 -13.60 6.36 12.95
CA GLN A 43 -13.15 7.75 13.08
C GLN A 43 -13.86 8.66 12.06
N GLN A 44 -13.88 9.97 12.32
CA GLN A 44 -14.33 10.93 11.32
C GLN A 44 -13.26 11.08 10.25
N GLN A 45 -13.66 11.11 8.98
CA GLN A 45 -12.71 11.26 7.88
C GLN A 45 -11.99 12.61 7.92
N ASP A 46 -12.66 13.67 8.36
CA ASP A 46 -12.09 15.01 8.43
C ASP A 46 -11.00 15.11 9.50
N GLU A 47 -11.15 14.42 10.63
CA GLU A 47 -10.12 14.32 11.67
C GLU A 47 -8.89 13.56 11.17
N LEU A 48 -9.10 12.46 10.43
CA LEU A 48 -8.00 11.72 9.83
C LEU A 48 -7.27 12.57 8.78
N GLN A 49 -8.01 13.27 7.92
CA GLN A 49 -7.43 14.20 6.94
C GLN A 49 -6.68 15.35 7.62
N TYR A 50 -7.20 15.87 8.75
CA TYR A 50 -6.52 16.90 9.52
C TYR A 50 -5.16 16.44 10.02
N ILE A 51 -5.04 15.20 10.51
CA ILE A 51 -3.74 14.62 10.89
C ILE A 51 -2.79 14.61 9.67
N LEU A 52 -3.26 14.10 8.53
CA LEU A 52 -2.44 13.99 7.31
C LEU A 52 -1.94 15.34 6.81
N ASP A 53 -2.78 16.38 6.88
CA ASP A 53 -2.48 17.73 6.38
C ASP A 53 -1.54 18.51 7.30
N ASN A 54 -1.56 18.25 8.60
CA ASN A 54 -0.86 19.06 9.59
C ASN A 54 0.43 18.42 10.13
N MET A 55 0.59 17.11 9.95
CA MET A 55 1.77 16.39 10.41
C MET A 55 2.85 16.36 9.31
N LYS A 56 4.11 16.57 9.71
CA LYS A 56 5.27 16.51 8.80
C LYS A 56 5.93 15.15 8.88
N TYR A 57 5.70 14.31 7.87
CA TYR A 57 6.31 12.99 7.74
C TYR A 57 6.88 12.75 6.34
N ASN A 58 7.95 11.94 6.25
CA ASN A 58 8.76 11.86 5.02
C ASN A 58 9.20 10.45 4.57
N CYS A 59 8.90 9.39 5.33
CA CYS A 59 9.32 8.04 4.98
C CYS A 59 8.14 7.08 4.79
N ARG A 60 7.45 6.73 5.88
CA ARG A 60 6.36 5.75 5.89
C ARG A 60 5.09 6.32 6.49
N LEU A 61 3.96 6.02 5.86
CA LEU A 61 2.63 6.25 6.40
C LEU A 61 1.87 4.93 6.50
N GLU A 62 1.32 4.65 7.66
CA GLU A 62 0.45 3.49 7.92
C GLU A 62 -0.90 3.99 8.43
N ILE A 63 -1.97 3.72 7.68
CA ILE A 63 -3.34 4.05 8.05
C ILE A 63 -4.04 2.74 8.38
N LEU A 64 -4.07 2.42 9.68
CA LEU A 64 -4.81 1.31 10.26
C LEU A 64 -6.14 1.78 10.86
N ALA A 65 -6.58 2.99 10.46
CA ALA A 65 -7.81 3.59 10.94
C ALA A 65 -8.96 3.38 9.94
N THR A 66 -10.15 3.08 10.44
CA THR A 66 -11.38 3.08 9.64
C THR A 66 -12.14 4.39 9.82
N THR A 67 -12.79 4.87 8.75
CA THR A 67 -13.64 6.05 8.79
C THR A 67 -15.11 5.68 8.61
N ILE A 68 -16.01 6.45 9.22
CA ILE A 68 -17.45 6.23 9.14
C ILE A 68 -17.94 6.48 7.71
N GLU A 69 -17.47 7.57 7.11
CA GLU A 69 -17.93 8.10 5.82
C GLU A 69 -17.33 7.32 4.65
N ARG A 70 -16.22 6.59 4.89
CA ARG A 70 -15.47 5.83 3.87
C ARG A 70 -15.11 6.69 2.65
N LEU A 71 -14.85 7.97 2.89
CA LEU A 71 -14.49 8.92 1.85
C LEU A 71 -12.98 8.85 1.56
N PRO A 72 -12.55 9.21 0.33
CA PRO A 72 -11.14 9.22 -0.04
C PRO A 72 -10.27 10.11 0.85
N LEU A 73 -9.04 9.70 1.08
CA LEU A 73 -8.02 10.48 1.78
C LEU A 73 -7.01 11.06 0.78
N LYS A 74 -6.57 12.30 1.05
CA LYS A 74 -5.47 12.91 0.31
C LYS A 74 -4.16 12.51 0.98
N ILE A 75 -3.51 11.50 0.40
CA ILE A 75 -2.22 11.01 0.85
C ILE A 75 -1.11 11.87 0.22
N PRO A 76 -0.15 12.39 1.00
CA PRO A 76 0.95 13.15 0.43
C PRO A 76 1.85 12.33 -0.49
N GLU A 77 2.27 12.89 -1.61
CA GLU A 77 3.21 12.24 -2.55
C GLU A 77 4.65 12.17 -2.03
N THR A 78 4.96 12.83 -0.90
CA THR A 78 6.32 12.96 -0.36
C THR A 78 6.84 11.71 0.33
N ILE A 79 5.96 10.76 0.64
CA ILE A 79 6.32 9.50 1.32
C ILE A 79 6.79 8.44 0.32
N LYS A 80 7.58 7.49 0.81
CA LYS A 80 8.11 6.38 -0.01
C LYS A 80 7.34 5.09 0.16
N GLN A 81 6.69 4.93 1.31
CA GLN A 81 6.02 3.70 1.74
C GLN A 81 4.64 4.04 2.28
N LEU A 82 3.63 3.34 1.76
CA LEU A 82 2.23 3.51 2.13
C LEU A 82 1.63 2.16 2.49
N LEU A 83 1.01 2.09 3.66
CA LEU A 83 0.14 0.98 4.06
C LEU A 83 -1.23 1.55 4.40
N ILE A 84 -2.29 1.00 3.80
CA ILE A 84 -3.68 1.30 4.13
C ILE A 84 -4.40 -0.01 4.44
N ASP A 85 -4.93 -0.13 5.65
CA ASP A 85 -5.62 -1.33 6.11
C ASP A 85 -7.07 -1.40 5.60
N ASN A 86 -7.75 -0.26 5.47
CA ASN A 86 -9.12 -0.19 4.96
C ASN A 86 -9.21 0.67 3.70
N GLY A 87 -8.86 0.08 2.57
CA GLY A 87 -8.78 0.72 1.27
C GLY A 87 -10.05 0.65 0.42
N SER A 88 -11.25 0.47 1.00
CA SER A 88 -12.49 0.29 0.23
C SER A 88 -12.85 1.49 -0.67
N TRP A 89 -12.32 2.68 -0.38
CA TRP A 89 -12.47 3.90 -1.20
C TRP A 89 -11.42 4.01 -2.33
N ILE A 90 -10.39 3.16 -2.34
CA ILE A 90 -9.31 3.21 -3.32
C ILE A 90 -9.84 2.71 -4.66
N THR A 91 -9.72 3.57 -5.67
CA THR A 91 -10.02 3.23 -7.06
C THR A 91 -8.75 2.82 -7.81
N LEU A 92 -8.92 2.15 -8.94
CA LEU A 92 -7.82 1.81 -9.83
C LEU A 92 -7.05 3.06 -10.27
N ASP A 93 -7.75 4.11 -10.72
CA ASP A 93 -7.14 5.37 -11.15
C ASP A 93 -6.31 6.02 -10.03
N TYR A 94 -6.83 6.01 -8.80
CA TYR A 94 -6.11 6.54 -7.65
C TYR A 94 -4.81 5.76 -7.41
N LEU A 95 -4.88 4.44 -7.33
CA LEU A 95 -3.69 3.58 -7.15
C LEU A 95 -2.65 3.80 -8.26
N MET A 96 -3.12 3.92 -9.50
CA MET A 96 -2.26 4.07 -10.67
C MET A 96 -1.57 5.44 -10.73
N SER A 97 -2.10 6.45 -10.03
CA SER A 97 -1.47 7.77 -9.88
C SER A 97 -0.34 7.80 -8.85
N LEU A 98 -0.26 6.78 -7.97
CA LEU A 98 0.72 6.75 -6.89
C LEU A 98 2.15 6.60 -7.40
N LYS A 99 3.09 7.25 -6.69
CA LYS A 99 4.53 7.26 -7.03
C LYS A 99 5.40 6.59 -5.98
N MET A 100 4.78 6.02 -4.94
CA MET A 100 5.46 5.35 -3.83
C MET A 100 6.22 4.11 -4.30
N SER A 101 7.29 3.77 -3.58
CA SER A 101 8.11 2.59 -3.86
C SER A 101 7.61 1.33 -3.16
N THR A 102 6.80 1.49 -2.12
CA THR A 102 6.19 0.40 -1.36
C THR A 102 4.74 0.74 -1.08
N ILE A 103 3.84 -0.16 -1.48
CA ILE A 103 2.40 0.03 -1.38
C ILE A 103 1.81 -1.28 -0.85
N GLU A 104 1.11 -1.20 0.27
CA GLU A 104 0.40 -2.31 0.91
C GLU A 104 -1.05 -1.88 1.13
N LEU A 105 -2.00 -2.49 0.42
CA LEU A 105 -3.41 -2.10 0.46
C LEU A 105 -4.28 -3.28 0.85
N TRP A 106 -5.05 -3.12 1.91
CA TRP A 106 -5.94 -4.15 2.43
C TRP A 106 -7.39 -3.69 2.35
N ASN A 107 -8.30 -4.65 2.36
CA ASN A 107 -9.75 -4.43 2.31
C ASN A 107 -10.18 -3.46 1.18
N THR A 108 -9.55 -3.58 0.01
CA THR A 108 -9.91 -2.85 -1.21
C THR A 108 -11.04 -3.55 -1.96
N ASN A 109 -11.70 -2.81 -2.85
CA ASN A 109 -12.70 -3.35 -3.79
C ASN A 109 -12.11 -3.70 -5.17
N LEU A 110 -10.77 -3.67 -5.31
CA LEU A 110 -10.11 -3.93 -6.59
C LEU A 110 -10.16 -5.42 -6.95
N THR A 111 -10.39 -5.71 -8.23
CA THR A 111 -10.59 -7.07 -8.72
C THR A 111 -9.33 -7.66 -9.36
N ASN A 112 -9.40 -8.93 -9.76
CA ASN A 112 -8.34 -9.55 -10.54
C ASN A 112 -8.16 -8.88 -11.91
N GLU A 113 -9.22 -8.36 -12.51
CA GLU A 113 -9.16 -7.57 -13.74
C GLU A 113 -8.42 -6.25 -13.52
N ASP A 114 -8.65 -5.58 -12.38
CA ASP A 114 -7.87 -4.39 -12.01
C ASP A 114 -6.38 -4.73 -11.84
N MET A 115 -6.07 -5.89 -11.23
CA MET A 115 -4.70 -6.37 -11.12
C MET A 115 -4.05 -6.57 -12.49
N ASN A 116 -4.79 -7.08 -13.48
CA ASN A 116 -4.30 -7.20 -14.86
C ASN A 116 -3.91 -5.84 -15.44
N VAL A 117 -4.75 -4.81 -15.23
CA VAL A 117 -4.46 -3.44 -15.68
C VAL A 117 -3.21 -2.89 -15.00
N ILE A 118 -3.07 -3.10 -13.68
CA ILE A 118 -1.91 -2.68 -12.89
C ILE A 118 -0.62 -3.33 -13.42
N PHE A 119 -0.62 -4.65 -13.61
CA PHE A 119 0.56 -5.39 -14.08
C PHE A 119 0.96 -4.96 -15.48
N LYS A 120 0.01 -4.88 -16.43
CA LYS A 120 0.28 -4.42 -17.79
C LYS A 120 0.80 -2.99 -17.80
N SER A 121 0.23 -2.10 -17.00
CA SER A 121 0.70 -0.71 -16.91
C SER A 121 2.11 -0.60 -16.34
N TRP A 122 2.45 -1.38 -15.31
CA TRP A 122 3.82 -1.46 -14.80
C TRP A 122 4.78 -2.00 -15.87
N MET A 123 4.40 -3.08 -16.57
CA MET A 123 5.18 -3.68 -17.66
C MET A 123 5.42 -2.71 -18.81
N GLU A 124 4.45 -1.85 -19.11
CA GLU A 124 4.55 -0.81 -20.13
C GLU A 124 5.20 0.50 -19.63
N MET A 125 5.63 0.53 -18.36
CA MET A 125 6.15 1.71 -17.65
C MET A 125 5.20 2.91 -17.68
N ARG A 126 3.89 2.68 -17.73
CA ARG A 126 2.88 3.76 -17.72
C ARG A 126 2.60 4.25 -16.31
N SER A 127 2.62 3.36 -15.31
CA SER A 127 2.43 3.69 -13.89
C SER A 127 3.39 2.92 -12.98
N LEU A 128 3.45 3.30 -11.70
CA LEU A 128 4.15 2.57 -10.64
C LEU A 128 5.64 2.29 -10.93
N GLN A 129 6.32 3.19 -11.64
CA GLN A 129 7.70 2.96 -12.09
C GLN A 129 8.72 2.85 -10.94
N ASN A 130 8.43 3.49 -9.81
CA ASN A 130 9.26 3.50 -8.60
C ASN A 130 9.10 2.24 -7.73
N LEU A 131 8.19 1.34 -8.11
CA LEU A 131 7.77 0.23 -7.28
C LEU A 131 8.94 -0.73 -6.99
N LYS A 132 9.03 -1.12 -5.72
CA LYS A 132 9.94 -2.13 -5.16
C LYS A 132 9.15 -3.23 -4.44
N SER A 133 7.99 -2.89 -3.87
CA SER A 133 7.07 -3.85 -3.27
C SER A 133 5.62 -3.38 -3.44
N PHE A 134 4.75 -4.30 -3.85
CA PHE A 134 3.31 -4.10 -3.91
C PHE A 134 2.60 -5.31 -3.31
N GLU A 135 1.70 -5.05 -2.38
CA GLU A 135 0.84 -6.06 -1.77
C GLU A 135 -0.59 -5.54 -1.76
N ILE A 136 -1.52 -6.39 -2.18
CA ILE A 136 -2.93 -6.05 -2.15
C ILE A 136 -3.81 -7.28 -1.97
N ASN A 137 -4.88 -7.14 -1.18
CA ASN A 137 -5.89 -8.19 -1.03
C ASN A 137 -6.47 -8.60 -2.40
N LEU A 138 -6.79 -9.88 -2.55
CA LEU A 138 -7.51 -10.36 -3.73
C LEU A 138 -9.00 -10.45 -3.42
N SER A 139 -9.83 -10.13 -4.41
CA SER A 139 -11.28 -10.31 -4.30
C SER A 139 -11.69 -11.78 -4.48
N ASN A 140 -11.00 -12.52 -5.36
CA ASN A 140 -11.23 -13.95 -5.61
C ASN A 140 -9.91 -14.65 -5.96
N ARG A 141 -9.61 -15.77 -5.29
CA ARG A 141 -8.42 -16.59 -5.55
C ARG A 141 -8.54 -17.43 -6.82
N GLY A 142 -9.70 -18.00 -7.11
CA GLY A 142 -9.88 -19.05 -8.12
C GLY A 142 -9.48 -18.61 -9.52
N ASP A 143 -9.68 -17.33 -9.83
CA ASP A 143 -9.54 -16.80 -11.18
C ASP A 143 -8.26 -15.98 -11.35
N PHE A 144 -7.30 -16.03 -10.41
CA PHE A 144 -6.14 -15.14 -10.45
C PHE A 144 -5.33 -15.28 -11.75
N VAL A 145 -4.97 -16.51 -12.14
CA VAL A 145 -4.21 -16.72 -13.39
C VAL A 145 -5.03 -16.36 -14.62
N GLU A 146 -6.31 -16.74 -14.64
CA GLU A 146 -7.18 -16.54 -15.80
C GLU A 146 -7.58 -15.07 -16.02
N ALA A 147 -7.69 -14.29 -14.94
CA ALA A 147 -8.07 -12.87 -15.00
C ALA A 147 -6.86 -11.94 -14.81
N ALA A 148 -6.12 -12.03 -13.71
CA ALA A 148 -5.04 -11.09 -13.39
C ALA A 148 -3.81 -11.27 -14.29
N LEU A 149 -3.51 -12.49 -14.75
CA LEU A 149 -2.40 -12.77 -15.68
C LEU A 149 -2.84 -12.94 -17.14
N LYS A 150 -4.10 -12.61 -17.45
CA LYS A 150 -4.63 -12.69 -18.82
C LYS A 150 -3.82 -11.85 -19.80
N ASP A 151 -3.42 -12.47 -20.91
CA ASP A 151 -2.60 -11.86 -21.96
C ASP A 151 -1.25 -11.29 -21.46
N ILE A 152 -0.74 -11.81 -20.33
CA ILE A 152 0.60 -11.48 -19.82
C ILE A 152 1.52 -12.66 -20.08
N SER A 153 2.65 -12.41 -20.74
CA SER A 153 3.71 -13.42 -20.86
C SER A 153 4.47 -13.54 -19.54
N TYR A 154 4.52 -14.75 -18.97
CA TYR A 154 5.21 -15.03 -17.72
C TYR A 154 5.98 -16.36 -17.74
N LYS A 155 6.94 -16.51 -16.84
CA LYS A 155 7.61 -17.79 -16.53
C LYS A 155 7.29 -18.22 -15.11
N LYS A 156 6.75 -19.43 -14.93
CA LYS A 156 6.52 -20.00 -13.60
C LYS A 156 7.82 -20.59 -13.05
N ARG A 157 8.23 -20.20 -11.85
CA ARG A 157 9.43 -20.77 -11.19
C ARG A 157 9.04 -21.80 -10.11
N PRO A 158 9.89 -22.80 -9.82
CA PRO A 158 9.55 -23.83 -8.84
C PRO A 158 9.48 -23.33 -7.40
N SER A 159 10.24 -22.29 -7.03
CA SER A 159 10.22 -21.64 -5.71
C SER A 159 11.13 -20.41 -5.72
N ILE A 160 10.85 -19.42 -4.85
CA ILE A 160 11.84 -18.39 -4.46
C ILE A 160 12.26 -18.70 -3.02
N THR A 161 13.51 -18.45 -2.68
CA THR A 161 13.96 -18.27 -1.29
C THR A 161 13.62 -16.85 -0.84
N GLY A 162 12.85 -16.65 0.24
CA GLY A 162 12.52 -15.30 0.71
C GLY A 162 11.51 -15.25 1.86
N ARG A 163 11.26 -14.05 2.39
CA ARG A 163 10.46 -13.77 3.62
C ARG A 163 9.01 -14.27 3.57
N TYR A 164 8.54 -14.72 2.40
CA TYR A 164 7.18 -15.26 2.20
C TYR A 164 7.12 -16.58 1.44
N SER A 165 8.25 -17.27 1.23
CA SER A 165 8.28 -18.49 0.41
C SER A 165 7.37 -19.61 0.94
N SER A 166 7.14 -19.65 2.25
CA SER A 166 6.21 -20.59 2.91
C SER A 166 4.72 -20.26 2.70
N TYR A 167 4.41 -19.02 2.31
CA TYR A 167 3.04 -18.54 2.13
C TYR A 167 2.62 -18.49 0.67
N ILE A 168 3.55 -18.66 -0.28
CA ILE A 168 3.22 -18.73 -1.71
C ILE A 168 2.35 -19.96 -1.95
N ARG A 169 1.16 -19.73 -2.49
CA ARG A 169 0.23 -20.78 -2.92
C ARG A 169 0.22 -20.96 -4.42
N GLU A 170 0.39 -19.85 -5.13
CA GLU A 170 0.38 -19.85 -6.58
C GLU A 170 1.44 -18.88 -7.12
N GLY A 171 2.11 -19.31 -8.19
CA GLY A 171 3.33 -18.68 -8.67
C GLY A 171 4.58 -19.30 -8.04
N PRO A 172 5.71 -18.58 -8.02
CA PRO A 172 5.88 -17.22 -8.51
C PRO A 172 5.92 -17.16 -10.04
N PHE A 173 5.29 -16.14 -10.57
CA PHE A 173 5.27 -15.80 -11.98
C PHE A 173 6.27 -14.67 -12.22
N GLU A 174 7.29 -14.92 -13.03
CA GLU A 174 8.25 -13.92 -13.44
C GLU A 174 7.71 -13.21 -14.69
N VAL A 175 7.57 -11.89 -14.60
CA VAL A 175 7.17 -11.00 -15.70
C VAL A 175 8.31 -10.03 -16.00
N THR A 176 8.38 -9.56 -17.24
CA THR A 176 9.43 -8.64 -17.71
C THR A 176 8.80 -7.34 -18.16
N ARG A 177 9.26 -6.23 -17.61
CA ARG A 177 8.92 -4.87 -18.04
C ARG A 177 9.62 -4.54 -19.36
N LYS A 178 9.08 -3.61 -20.14
CA LYS A 178 9.62 -3.26 -21.49
C LYS A 178 11.08 -2.81 -21.50
N ASP A 179 11.62 -2.34 -20.37
CA ASP A 179 13.02 -1.98 -20.20
C ASP A 179 13.92 -3.14 -19.74
N GLY A 180 13.39 -4.37 -19.72
CA GLY A 180 14.08 -5.57 -19.28
C GLY A 180 14.04 -5.80 -17.77
N ARG A 181 13.49 -4.87 -16.96
CA ARG A 181 13.39 -5.07 -15.52
C ARG A 181 12.38 -6.16 -15.20
N MET A 182 12.78 -7.16 -14.42
CA MET A 182 11.91 -8.27 -14.03
C MET A 182 11.16 -8.00 -12.73
N ALA A 183 10.01 -8.64 -12.55
CA ALA A 183 9.30 -8.72 -11.27
C ALA A 183 8.76 -10.13 -11.05
N THR A 184 8.64 -10.52 -9.78
CA THR A 184 7.91 -11.73 -9.39
C THR A 184 6.53 -11.37 -8.88
N ILE A 185 5.50 -12.04 -9.39
CA ILE A 185 4.12 -11.95 -8.93
C ILE A 185 3.74 -13.29 -8.31
N ALA A 186 3.14 -13.28 -7.12
CA ALA A 186 2.70 -14.49 -6.44
C ALA A 186 1.40 -14.24 -5.68
N VAL A 187 0.58 -15.28 -5.54
CA VAL A 187 -0.53 -15.31 -4.59
C VAL A 187 -0.02 -15.90 -3.30
N CYS A 188 -0.14 -15.13 -2.23
CA CYS A 188 0.26 -15.49 -0.88
C CYS A 188 -0.97 -15.73 0.00
N GLU A 189 -0.87 -16.68 0.92
CA GLU A 189 -1.94 -17.02 1.87
C GLU A 189 -1.39 -17.00 3.30
N TYR A 190 -1.89 -16.06 4.09
CA TYR A 190 -1.87 -16.09 5.56
C TYR A 190 -3.12 -16.83 6.07
N PRO A 191 -3.12 -17.33 7.32
CA PRO A 191 -4.25 -18.09 7.87
C PRO A 191 -5.63 -17.42 7.74
N SER A 192 -5.69 -16.09 7.66
CA SER A 192 -6.93 -15.32 7.57
C SER A 192 -7.06 -14.47 6.30
N GLU A 193 -6.03 -14.40 5.45
CA GLU A 193 -5.95 -13.42 4.36
C GLU A 193 -5.20 -13.99 3.15
N PHE A 194 -5.68 -13.67 1.95
CA PHE A 194 -4.99 -13.98 0.71
C PHE A 194 -4.79 -12.71 -0.11
N PHE A 195 -3.60 -12.57 -0.66
CA PHE A 195 -3.17 -11.34 -1.31
C PHE A 195 -2.23 -11.64 -2.46
N VAL A 196 -2.16 -10.70 -3.40
CA VAL A 196 -1.15 -10.73 -4.44
C VAL A 196 0.05 -9.89 -4.02
N ALA A 197 1.22 -10.45 -4.24
CA ALA A 197 2.50 -9.85 -3.98
C ALA A 197 3.25 -9.67 -5.29
N MET A 198 3.55 -8.43 -5.67
CA MET A 198 4.47 -8.12 -6.75
C MET A 198 5.77 -7.53 -6.19
N ARG A 199 6.91 -8.08 -6.63
CA ARG A 199 8.25 -7.64 -6.22
C ARG A 199 9.12 -7.40 -7.45
N PRO A 200 9.21 -6.15 -7.94
CA PRO A 200 10.21 -5.76 -8.92
C PRO A 200 11.63 -6.04 -8.42
N GLN A 201 12.46 -6.65 -9.26
CA GLN A 201 13.87 -6.84 -8.96
C GLN A 201 14.60 -5.48 -8.93
N PRO A 202 15.71 -5.36 -8.17
CA PRO A 202 16.57 -4.20 -8.26
C PRO A 202 17.05 -3.97 -9.71
N PRO A 203 17.26 -2.71 -10.13
CA PRO A 203 17.97 -2.43 -11.38
C PRO A 203 19.35 -3.12 -11.35
N VAL A 204 19.76 -3.69 -12.48
CA VAL A 204 21.12 -4.18 -12.70
C VAL A 204 22.06 -3.00 -12.92
#